data_AF-A0A925SB09-F1
#
_entry.id   AF-A0A925SB09-F1
#
_cell.length_a   1.000
_cell.length_b   1.000
_cell.length_c   1.000
_cell.angle_alpha   90.00
_cell.angle_beta   90.00
_cell.angle_gamma   90.00
#
_symmetry.space_group_name_H-M   'P 1'
#
loop_
_entity.id
_entity.type
_entity.pdbx_description
1 polymer ?
#
loop_
_entity_poly.entity_id
_entity_poly.type
_entity_poly.pdbx_seq_one_letter_code
_entity_poly.pdbx_strand_id
1 'polypeptide(L)'
;MRGVTLTIGVVAQTIGWLIVSGVMISFIEHQVHAQLMHRRNFLSKYTKAYKRVFESHAIVHHQHYSETFVDEPVPPGEDKEIRLTVIKAPIKVLPLVIGLALVSWQWALCFVGMLYFHHWAWNKIHLEMHKPESRGFSRWPVYKFLAQHHFMHHQYPNKNFNVVFPFADYVLGTAAPKPNSAQMLEMFDLGLVALTPAEVSVMQADVASKTKKPKVLAEAALH
;
A
#
# COMPACT_ATOMS: atom_id res chain seq x y z
N MET A 1 24.87 -15.06 -35.85
CA MET A 1 24.92 -15.62 -34.48
C MET A 1 25.34 -14.60 -33.43
N ARG A 2 26.48 -13.89 -33.56
CA ARG A 2 26.94 -12.86 -32.56
C ARG A 2 25.92 -11.74 -32.26
N GLY A 3 25.18 -11.26 -33.26
CA GLY A 3 24.16 -10.22 -33.06
C GLY A 3 22.96 -10.66 -32.21
N VAL A 4 22.50 -11.90 -32.38
CA VAL A 4 21.35 -12.46 -31.65
C VAL A 4 21.69 -12.67 -30.17
N THR A 5 22.89 -13.19 -29.88
CA THR A 5 23.38 -13.37 -28.50
C THR A 5 23.53 -12.04 -27.75
N LEU A 6 24.00 -10.99 -28.44
CA LEU A 6 24.12 -9.64 -27.85
C LEU A 6 22.74 -9.04 -27.52
N THR A 7 21.75 -9.20 -28.41
CA THR A 7 20.39 -8.71 -28.17
C THR A 7 19.72 -9.44 -27.00
N ILE A 8 19.88 -10.76 -26.90
CA ILE A 8 19.33 -11.54 -25.78
C ILE A 8 19.96 -11.10 -24.45
N GLY A 9 21.28 -10.86 -24.43
CA GLY A 9 21.98 -10.38 -23.25
C GLY A 9 21.47 -9.02 -22.75
N VAL A 10 21.24 -8.07 -23.67
CA VAL A 10 20.71 -6.74 -23.33
C VAL A 10 19.28 -6.83 -22.79
N VAL A 11 18.40 -7.60 -23.43
CA VAL A 11 17.02 -7.77 -22.96
C VAL A 11 16.98 -8.41 -21.57
N ALA A 12 17.73 -9.49 -21.36
CA ALA A 12 17.82 -10.15 -20.06
C ALA A 12 18.36 -9.20 -18.98
N GLN A 13 19.38 -8.40 -19.31
CA GLN A 13 19.93 -7.41 -18.40
C GLN A 13 18.90 -6.31 -18.05
N THR A 14 18.18 -5.78 -19.04
CA THR A 14 17.12 -4.78 -18.81
C THR A 14 16.01 -5.33 -17.92
N ILE A 15 15.56 -6.57 -18.16
CA ILE A 15 14.56 -7.24 -17.30
C ILE A 15 15.12 -7.38 -15.88
N GLY A 16 16.38 -7.81 -15.73
CA GLY A 16 17.05 -7.90 -14.44
C GLY A 16 17.05 -6.55 -13.70
N TRP A 17 17.39 -5.46 -14.40
CA TRP A 17 17.35 -4.12 -13.81
C TRP A 17 15.95 -3.66 -13.42
N LEU A 18 14.93 -3.96 -14.23
CA LEU A 18 13.54 -3.65 -13.87
C LEU A 18 13.10 -4.39 -12.61
N ILE A 19 13.46 -5.68 -12.46
CA ILE A 19 13.14 -6.47 -11.27
C ILE A 19 13.83 -5.90 -10.04
N VAL A 20 15.14 -5.65 -10.13
CA VAL A 20 15.92 -5.05 -9.02
C VAL A 20 15.37 -3.69 -8.63
N SER A 21 15.02 -2.85 -9.61
CA SER A 21 14.38 -1.55 -9.36
C SER A 21 13.01 -1.69 -8.70
N GLY A 22 12.19 -2.67 -9.09
CA GLY A 22 10.90 -2.96 -8.45
C GLY A 22 11.05 -3.35 -6.98
N VAL A 23 12.00 -4.25 -6.68
CA VAL A 23 12.37 -4.63 -5.31
C VAL A 23 12.84 -3.40 -4.52
N MET A 24 13.74 -2.61 -5.07
CA MET A 24 14.26 -1.41 -4.43
C MET A 24 13.17 -0.37 -4.15
N ILE A 25 12.24 -0.18 -5.09
CA ILE A 25 11.08 0.72 -4.91
C ILE A 25 10.13 0.20 -3.84
N SER A 26 9.95 -1.11 -3.71
CA SER A 26 9.19 -1.69 -2.59
C SER A 26 9.78 -1.27 -1.23
N PHE A 27 11.10 -1.37 -1.04
CA PHE A 27 11.74 -0.88 0.19
C PHE A 27 11.60 0.63 0.37
N ILE A 28 11.74 1.42 -0.71
CA ILE A 28 11.60 2.88 -0.63
C ILE A 28 10.17 3.27 -0.22
N GLU A 29 9.16 2.70 -0.87
CA GLU A 29 7.75 2.92 -0.54
C GLU A 29 7.49 2.56 0.93
N HIS A 30 7.93 1.38 1.35
CA HIS A 30 7.80 0.94 2.74
C HIS A 30 8.39 1.96 3.72
N GLN A 31 9.64 2.38 3.50
CA GLN A 31 10.31 3.31 4.42
C GLN A 31 9.66 4.71 4.40
N VAL A 32 9.28 5.20 3.22
CA VAL A 32 8.57 6.48 3.11
C VAL A 32 7.23 6.41 3.84
N HIS A 33 6.45 5.36 3.62
CA HIS A 33 5.14 5.21 4.22
C HIS A 33 5.25 4.99 5.74
N ALA A 34 6.09 4.07 6.20
CA ALA A 34 6.28 3.79 7.62
C ALA A 34 6.92 4.94 8.40
N GLN A 35 7.94 5.61 7.85
CA GLN A 35 8.72 6.61 8.60
C GLN A 35 8.28 8.04 8.34
N LEU A 36 7.86 8.40 7.12
CA LEU A 36 7.49 9.77 6.79
C LEU A 36 5.98 10.02 6.87
N MET A 37 5.17 9.03 6.51
CA MET A 37 3.71 9.18 6.52
C MET A 37 3.09 8.75 7.85
N HIS A 38 3.61 7.71 8.51
CA HIS A 38 3.07 7.18 9.78
C HIS A 38 3.74 7.63 11.07
N ARG A 39 4.90 8.29 10.99
CA ARG A 39 5.64 8.71 12.19
C ARG A 39 6.00 10.18 12.15
N ARG A 40 5.81 10.84 13.30
CA ARG A 40 6.50 12.11 13.56
C ARG A 40 8.00 11.82 13.72
N ASN A 41 8.80 12.45 12.88
CA ASN A 41 10.24 12.29 12.84
C ASN A 41 10.94 13.66 12.83
N PHE A 42 12.27 13.65 12.74
CA PHE A 42 13.07 14.87 12.68
C PHE A 42 12.63 15.80 11.54
N LEU A 43 12.41 15.29 10.32
CA LEU A 43 12.00 16.09 9.17
C LEU A 43 10.62 16.71 9.37
N SER A 44 9.64 15.95 9.88
CA SER A 44 8.29 16.47 10.13
C SER A 44 8.26 17.49 11.27
N LYS A 45 9.23 17.46 12.19
CA LYS A 45 9.34 18.45 13.27
C LYS A 45 9.82 19.81 12.75
N TYR A 46 10.77 19.82 11.81
CA TYR A 46 11.44 21.04 11.37
C TYR A 46 10.97 21.58 10.01
N THR A 47 10.19 20.81 9.25
CA THR A 47 9.76 21.22 7.91
C THR A 47 8.26 21.09 7.72
N LYS A 48 7.63 22.16 7.20
CA LYS A 48 6.19 22.18 6.91
C LYS A 48 5.79 21.12 5.88
N ALA A 49 6.67 20.83 4.91
CA ALA A 49 6.39 19.87 3.85
C ALA A 49 6.26 18.43 4.37
N TYR A 50 7.20 17.97 5.21
CA TYR A 50 7.14 16.63 5.77
C TYR A 50 6.11 16.53 6.90
N LYS A 51 5.88 17.62 7.65
CA LYS A 51 4.76 17.71 8.58
C LYS A 51 3.43 17.46 7.86
N ARG A 52 3.21 18.14 6.73
CA ARG A 52 2.00 17.96 5.93
C ARG A 52 1.83 16.53 5.41
N VAL A 53 2.90 15.87 4.97
CA VAL A 53 2.85 14.46 4.50
C VAL A 53 2.36 13.54 5.61
N PHE A 54 2.91 13.69 6.83
CA PHE A 54 2.46 12.94 8.00
C PHE A 54 1.00 13.26 8.34
N GLU A 55 0.64 14.54 8.47
CA GLU A 55 -0.71 14.95 8.87
C GLU A 55 -1.77 14.52 7.83
N SER A 56 -1.51 14.70 6.53
CA SER A 56 -2.45 14.28 5.49
C SER A 56 -2.70 12.78 5.51
N HIS A 57 -1.67 11.99 5.83
CA HIS A 57 -1.77 10.54 5.75
C HIS A 57 -2.20 9.91 7.08
N ALA A 58 -1.39 10.01 8.13
CA ALA A 58 -1.67 9.35 9.41
C ALA A 58 -2.84 9.96 10.18
N ILE A 59 -3.14 11.25 9.97
CA ILE A 59 -4.27 11.89 10.64
C ILE A 59 -5.47 11.89 9.71
N VAL A 60 -5.45 12.64 8.61
CA VAL A 60 -6.67 12.83 7.83
C VAL A 60 -7.12 11.56 7.11
N HIS A 61 -6.23 10.97 6.31
CA HIS A 61 -6.53 9.76 5.52
C HIS A 61 -6.88 8.56 6.43
N HIS A 62 -6.05 8.24 7.41
CA HIS A 62 -6.31 7.10 8.31
C HIS A 62 -7.48 7.32 9.26
N GLN A 63 -7.69 8.53 9.79
CA GLN A 63 -8.86 8.78 10.64
C GLN A 63 -10.15 8.58 9.85
N HIS A 64 -10.24 9.15 8.66
CA HIS A 64 -11.41 9.00 7.79
C HIS A 64 -11.60 7.55 7.35
N TYR A 65 -10.56 6.93 6.78
CA TYR A 65 -10.67 5.59 6.20
C TYR A 65 -10.59 4.42 7.21
N SER A 66 -10.41 4.72 8.50
CA SER A 66 -10.59 3.74 9.59
C SER A 66 -12.06 3.50 9.93
N GLU A 67 -12.93 4.46 9.65
CA GLU A 67 -14.38 4.35 9.88
C GLU A 67 -15.10 3.75 8.67
N THR A 68 -14.62 4.06 7.46
CA THR A 68 -15.10 3.49 6.20
C THR A 68 -13.93 3.22 5.29
N PHE A 69 -13.83 2.04 4.66
CA PHE A 69 -12.74 1.83 3.69
C PHE A 69 -12.97 2.55 2.35
N VAL A 70 -14.23 2.91 2.04
CA VAL A 70 -14.66 3.41 0.73
C VAL A 70 -15.50 4.68 0.87
N ASP A 71 -15.29 5.61 -0.06
CA ASP A 71 -16.09 6.81 -0.28
C ASP A 71 -16.62 6.89 -1.71
N GLU A 72 -17.59 7.79 -1.91
CA GLU A 72 -18.01 8.23 -3.22
C GLU A 72 -16.85 8.87 -4.03
N PRO A 73 -16.76 8.60 -5.34
CA PRO A 73 -15.84 9.28 -6.24
C PRO A 73 -16.07 10.79 -6.25
N VAL A 74 -14.98 11.54 -6.34
CA VAL A 74 -15.01 13.02 -6.43
C VAL A 74 -14.28 13.47 -7.72
N PRO A 75 -14.57 14.67 -8.24
CA PRO A 75 -13.88 15.20 -9.40
C PRO A 75 -12.35 15.21 -9.23
N PRO A 76 -11.56 15.05 -10.31
CA PRO A 76 -10.10 15.05 -10.24
C PRO A 76 -9.55 16.30 -9.56
N GLY A 77 -8.77 16.12 -8.48
CA GLY A 77 -8.16 17.22 -7.73
C GLY A 77 -8.90 17.60 -6.44
N GLU A 78 -10.10 17.06 -6.23
CA GLU A 78 -10.84 17.18 -4.96
C GLU A 78 -10.54 16.02 -4.00
N ASP A 79 -9.95 14.94 -4.49
CA ASP A 79 -9.42 13.80 -3.73
C ASP A 79 -8.06 14.12 -3.08
N LYS A 80 -8.03 15.26 -2.37
CA LYS A 80 -6.89 15.70 -1.56
C LYS A 80 -6.66 14.62 -0.49
N GLU A 81 -5.38 14.36 -0.18
CA GLU A 81 -4.89 13.35 0.80
C GLU A 81 -4.73 11.91 0.28
N ILE A 82 -5.27 11.57 -0.89
CA ILE A 82 -5.23 10.19 -1.41
C ILE A 82 -4.20 10.01 -2.54
N ARG A 83 -3.62 11.10 -3.08
CA ARG A 83 -2.68 11.06 -4.23
C ARG A 83 -1.22 11.38 -3.88
N LEU A 84 -0.31 10.66 -4.54
CA LEU A 84 1.10 11.03 -4.64
C LEU A 84 1.35 12.05 -5.76
N THR A 85 2.28 12.98 -5.49
CA THR A 85 2.72 14.00 -6.45
C THR A 85 3.82 13.45 -7.37
N VAL A 86 3.40 12.83 -8.48
CA VAL A 86 4.27 12.13 -9.44
C VAL A 86 5.46 12.98 -9.94
N ILE A 87 5.22 14.25 -10.27
CA ILE A 87 6.25 15.15 -10.85
C ILE A 87 7.36 15.48 -9.84
N LYS A 88 7.07 15.46 -8.54
CA LYS A 88 8.05 15.82 -7.50
C LYS A 88 8.88 14.63 -7.03
N ALA A 89 8.49 13.39 -7.36
CA ALA A 89 9.19 12.20 -6.92
C ALA A 89 10.62 12.07 -7.48
N PRO A 90 10.89 12.30 -8.79
CA PRO A 90 12.23 12.24 -9.34
C PRO A 90 13.22 13.21 -8.69
N ILE A 91 12.76 14.42 -8.35
CA ILE A 91 13.59 15.44 -7.68
C ILE A 91 14.06 14.94 -6.31
N LYS A 92 13.17 14.27 -5.56
CA LYS A 92 13.48 13.76 -4.22
C LYS A 92 14.45 12.59 -4.23
N VAL A 93 14.47 11.81 -5.33
CA VAL A 93 15.38 10.65 -5.47
C VAL A 93 16.60 10.96 -6.33
N LEU A 94 16.83 12.22 -6.71
CA LEU A 94 17.93 12.57 -7.61
C LEU A 94 19.32 12.13 -7.12
N PRO A 95 19.69 12.29 -5.82
CA PRO A 95 20.98 11.78 -5.33
C PRO A 95 21.12 10.27 -5.50
N LEU A 96 20.02 9.53 -5.30
CA LEU A 96 19.98 8.09 -5.47
C LEU A 96 20.16 7.71 -6.94
N VAL A 97 19.44 8.38 -7.86
CA VAL A 97 19.55 8.16 -9.31
C VAL A 97 20.97 8.45 -9.81
N ILE A 98 21.62 9.51 -9.34
CA ILE A 98 23.02 9.81 -9.65
C ILE A 98 23.93 8.67 -9.18
N GLY A 99 23.75 8.20 -7.93
CA GLY A 99 24.50 7.06 -7.40
C GLY A 99 24.31 5.78 -8.24
N LEU A 100 23.08 5.48 -8.65
CA LEU A 100 22.80 4.35 -9.55
C LEU A 100 23.48 4.51 -10.90
N ALA A 101 23.49 5.72 -11.46
CA ALA A 101 24.08 5.99 -12.78
C ALA A 101 25.61 5.81 -12.78
N LEU A 102 26.27 6.05 -11.65
CA LEU A 102 27.70 5.76 -11.46
C LEU A 102 28.01 4.25 -11.46
N VAL A 103 27.05 3.41 -11.08
CA VAL A 103 27.16 1.94 -11.13
C VAL A 103 26.76 1.41 -12.51
N SER A 104 25.61 1.84 -13.02
CA SER A 104 25.11 1.52 -14.36
C SER A 104 24.06 2.55 -14.80
N TRP A 105 24.32 3.24 -15.90
CA TRP A 105 23.36 4.17 -16.48
C TRP A 105 22.07 3.45 -16.94
N GLN A 106 22.17 2.19 -17.40
CA GLN A 106 21.00 1.39 -17.76
C GLN A 106 20.11 1.10 -16.54
N TRP A 107 20.72 0.76 -15.40
CA TRP A 107 19.97 0.54 -14.17
C TRP A 107 19.30 1.83 -13.69
N ALA A 108 20.01 2.96 -13.74
CA ALA A 108 19.42 4.26 -13.39
C ALA A 108 18.20 4.61 -14.26
N LEU A 109 18.25 4.36 -15.58
CA LEU A 109 17.10 4.56 -16.47
C LEU A 109 15.95 3.60 -16.14
N CYS A 110 16.23 2.30 -15.92
CA CYS A 110 15.22 1.33 -15.51
C CYS A 110 14.56 1.72 -14.19
N PHE A 111 15.35 2.22 -13.22
CA PHE A 111 14.85 2.70 -11.95
C PHE A 111 13.94 3.91 -12.09
N VAL A 112 14.32 4.90 -12.89
CA VAL A 112 13.46 6.07 -13.17
C VAL A 112 12.16 5.65 -13.85
N GLY A 113 12.23 4.75 -14.86
CA GLY A 113 11.04 4.20 -15.51
C GLY A 113 10.12 3.47 -14.52
N MET A 114 10.69 2.62 -13.66
CA MET A 114 9.94 1.91 -12.63
C MET A 114 9.36 2.86 -11.57
N LEU A 115 10.06 3.94 -11.21
CA LEU A 115 9.56 4.95 -10.28
C LEU A 115 8.30 5.63 -10.82
N TYR A 116 8.31 6.03 -12.09
CA TYR A 116 7.15 6.62 -12.74
C TYR A 116 5.99 5.63 -12.85
N PHE A 117 6.28 4.40 -13.27
CA PHE A 117 5.27 3.34 -13.32
C PHE A 117 4.65 3.10 -11.94
N HIS A 118 5.48 2.99 -10.90
CA HIS A 118 5.04 2.80 -9.52
C HIS A 118 4.14 3.94 -9.05
N HIS A 119 4.54 5.20 -9.25
CA HIS A 119 3.71 6.34 -8.82
C HIS A 119 2.39 6.41 -9.58
N TRP A 120 2.40 6.10 -10.87
CA TRP A 120 1.18 5.99 -11.67
C TRP A 120 0.27 4.87 -11.16
N ALA A 121 0.82 3.68 -10.94
CA ALA A 121 0.10 2.52 -10.45
C ALA A 121 -0.46 2.79 -9.05
N TRP A 122 0.36 3.30 -8.13
CA TRP A 122 -0.03 3.68 -6.77
C TRP A 122 -1.25 4.60 -6.79
N ASN A 123 -1.21 5.68 -7.58
CA ASN A 123 -2.34 6.60 -7.66
C ASN A 123 -3.59 5.93 -8.25
N LYS A 124 -3.46 5.04 -9.23
CA LYS A 124 -4.61 4.36 -9.83
C LYS A 124 -5.24 3.35 -8.88
N ILE A 125 -4.42 2.51 -8.25
CA ILE A 125 -4.91 1.45 -7.37
C ILE A 125 -5.41 2.01 -6.05
N HIS A 126 -4.68 2.94 -5.43
CA HIS A 126 -5.06 3.53 -4.14
C HIS A 126 -6.36 4.34 -4.25
N LEU A 127 -6.55 5.08 -5.35
CA LEU A 127 -7.82 5.75 -5.62
C LEU A 127 -8.95 4.78 -5.86
N GLU A 128 -8.74 3.71 -6.63
CA GLU A 128 -9.81 2.72 -6.86
C GLU A 128 -10.20 2.00 -5.55
N MET A 129 -9.27 1.84 -4.61
CA MET A 129 -9.54 1.23 -3.30
C MET A 129 -10.43 2.12 -2.42
N HIS A 130 -10.19 3.43 -2.41
CA HIS A 130 -10.88 4.37 -1.52
C HIS A 130 -12.04 5.13 -2.19
N LYS A 131 -12.02 5.25 -3.52
CA LYS A 131 -12.99 5.99 -4.34
C LYS A 131 -13.25 5.21 -5.63
N PRO A 132 -13.94 4.06 -5.56
CA PRO A 132 -14.07 3.12 -6.66
C PRO A 132 -14.85 3.73 -7.83
N GLU A 133 -14.25 3.72 -9.02
CA GLU A 133 -14.90 4.13 -10.27
C GLU A 133 -15.27 2.92 -11.14
N SER A 134 -15.21 1.71 -10.57
CA SER A 134 -15.42 0.44 -11.29
C SER A 134 -14.49 0.28 -12.50
N ARG A 135 -13.22 0.66 -12.34
CA ARG A 135 -12.20 0.54 -13.39
C ARG A 135 -12.02 -0.92 -13.79
N GLY A 136 -11.69 -1.19 -15.05
CA GLY A 136 -11.58 -2.58 -15.55
C GLY A 136 -10.63 -3.48 -14.75
N PHE A 137 -9.56 -2.93 -14.17
CA PHE A 137 -8.61 -3.70 -13.35
C PHE A 137 -9.14 -4.03 -11.94
N SER A 138 -10.22 -3.42 -11.48
CA SER A 138 -10.76 -3.63 -10.12
C SER A 138 -11.28 -5.05 -9.89
N ARG A 139 -11.43 -5.83 -10.98
CA ARG A 139 -11.82 -7.24 -10.99
C ARG A 139 -10.63 -8.19 -11.02
N TRP A 140 -9.41 -7.69 -11.21
CA TRP A 140 -8.23 -8.55 -11.35
C TRP A 140 -7.79 -9.12 -10.00
N PRO A 141 -7.35 -10.38 -9.93
CA PRO A 141 -6.89 -11.00 -8.68
C PRO A 141 -5.77 -10.21 -8.00
N VAL A 142 -4.84 -9.65 -8.78
CA VAL A 142 -3.73 -8.83 -8.26
C VAL A 142 -4.26 -7.57 -7.57
N TYR A 143 -5.24 -6.88 -8.18
CA TYR A 143 -5.86 -5.72 -7.55
C TYR A 143 -6.56 -6.10 -6.25
N LYS A 144 -7.36 -7.18 -6.26
CA LYS A 144 -8.08 -7.66 -5.07
C LYS A 144 -7.12 -7.99 -3.94
N PHE A 145 -6.00 -8.66 -4.24
CA PHE A 145 -4.95 -8.92 -3.27
C PHE A 145 -4.35 -7.64 -2.68
N LEU A 146 -3.97 -6.67 -3.51
CA LEU A 146 -3.41 -5.39 -3.04
C LEU A 146 -4.44 -4.59 -2.23
N ALA A 147 -5.72 -4.63 -2.62
CA ALA A 147 -6.80 -3.96 -1.91
C ALA A 147 -7.04 -4.59 -0.53
N GLN A 148 -7.01 -5.92 -0.42
CA GLN A 148 -7.07 -6.61 0.87
C GLN A 148 -5.84 -6.28 1.74
N HIS A 149 -4.65 -6.25 1.13
CA HIS A 149 -3.41 -5.88 1.83
C HIS A 149 -3.49 -4.47 2.41
N HIS A 150 -3.97 -3.51 1.62
CA HIS A 150 -4.16 -2.12 2.05
C HIS A 150 -5.35 -1.93 2.99
N PHE A 151 -6.41 -2.70 2.85
CA PHE A 151 -7.49 -2.75 3.85
C PHE A 151 -6.92 -3.11 5.22
N MET A 152 -6.09 -4.15 5.29
CA MET A 152 -5.46 -4.55 6.55
C MET A 152 -4.45 -3.52 7.07
N HIS A 153 -3.90 -2.67 6.20
CA HIS A 153 -3.11 -1.51 6.63
C HIS A 153 -3.95 -0.50 7.42
N HIS A 154 -5.18 -0.21 6.98
CA HIS A 154 -6.09 0.67 7.74
C HIS A 154 -6.54 0.06 9.07
N GLN A 155 -6.70 -1.26 9.12
CA GLN A 155 -7.01 -1.98 10.35
C GLN A 155 -5.81 -2.05 11.32
N TYR A 156 -4.59 -2.07 10.78
CA TYR A 156 -3.33 -2.13 11.52
C TYR A 156 -2.33 -1.09 10.97
N PRO A 157 -2.44 0.19 11.35
CA PRO A 157 -1.67 1.29 10.73
C PRO A 157 -0.14 1.16 10.78
N ASN A 158 0.38 0.24 11.60
CA ASN A 158 1.81 -0.09 11.70
C ASN A 158 2.23 -1.34 10.89
N LYS A 159 1.38 -1.84 9.99
CA LYS A 159 1.59 -3.02 9.13
C LYS A 159 1.21 -2.70 7.69
N ASN A 160 1.66 -3.50 6.72
CA ASN A 160 1.27 -3.41 5.29
C ASN A 160 1.51 -2.02 4.67
N PHE A 161 2.75 -1.53 4.74
CA PHE A 161 3.10 -0.19 4.24
C PHE A 161 3.24 -0.12 2.71
N ASN A 162 3.31 -1.22 1.99
CA ASN A 162 3.36 -1.18 0.54
C ASN A 162 1.97 -1.31 -0.06
N VAL A 163 1.65 -0.45 -1.03
CA VAL A 163 0.39 -0.47 -1.77
C VAL A 163 0.56 -1.15 -3.13
N VAL A 164 1.70 -0.97 -3.81
CA VAL A 164 1.92 -1.53 -5.17
C VAL A 164 2.72 -2.83 -5.14
N PHE A 165 3.88 -2.82 -4.46
CA PHE A 165 4.79 -3.97 -4.39
C PHE A 165 5.00 -4.37 -2.93
N PRO A 166 4.28 -5.37 -2.39
CA PRO A 166 4.31 -5.70 -0.96
C PRO A 166 5.53 -6.48 -0.50
N PHE A 167 6.58 -6.58 -1.32
CA PHE A 167 7.77 -7.37 -1.03
C PHE A 167 8.46 -6.97 0.27
N ALA A 168 8.67 -5.67 0.50
CA ALA A 168 9.35 -5.18 1.70
C ALA A 168 8.53 -5.43 2.98
N ASP A 169 7.21 -5.44 2.92
CA ASP A 169 6.38 -5.81 4.09
C ASP A 169 6.66 -7.24 4.58
N TYR A 170 6.84 -8.18 3.65
CA TYR A 170 7.19 -9.56 4.00
C TYR A 170 8.63 -9.68 4.48
N VAL A 171 9.58 -9.02 3.81
CA VAL A 171 11.00 -9.09 4.20
C VAL A 171 11.26 -8.44 5.57
N LEU A 172 10.58 -7.33 5.87
CA LEU A 172 10.77 -6.57 7.11
C LEU A 172 9.83 -7.02 8.25
N GLY A 173 8.99 -8.04 8.03
CA GLY A 173 8.08 -8.56 9.07
C GLY A 173 6.96 -7.59 9.45
N THR A 174 6.60 -6.69 8.55
CA THR A 174 5.53 -5.71 8.70
C THR A 174 4.24 -6.12 7.99
N ALA A 175 4.18 -7.34 7.42
CA ALA A 175 2.93 -7.94 6.98
C ALA A 175 1.91 -8.07 8.14
N ALA A 176 0.66 -7.67 7.88
CA ALA A 176 -0.45 -7.77 8.82
C ALA A 176 -0.82 -9.25 9.09
N PRO A 177 -1.44 -9.56 10.24
CA PRO A 177 -1.99 -10.89 10.49
C PRO A 177 -3.09 -11.22 9.48
N LYS A 178 -3.49 -12.50 9.44
CA LYS A 178 -4.65 -12.91 8.64
C LYS A 178 -5.91 -12.18 9.12
N PRO A 179 -6.82 -11.78 8.22
CA PRO A 179 -8.08 -11.15 8.61
C PRO A 179 -8.92 -12.08 9.49
N ASN A 180 -9.59 -11.49 10.48
CA ASN A 180 -10.59 -12.21 11.28
C ASN A 180 -11.97 -12.22 10.59
N SER A 181 -12.95 -12.94 11.15
CA SER A 181 -14.29 -13.06 10.57
C SER A 181 -15.00 -11.73 10.29
N ALA A 182 -14.85 -10.72 11.16
CA ALA A 182 -15.46 -9.41 10.94
C ALA A 182 -14.81 -8.69 9.74
N GLN A 183 -13.49 -8.72 9.67
CA GLN A 183 -12.73 -8.14 8.55
C GLN A 183 -13.00 -8.88 7.24
N MET A 184 -13.16 -10.21 7.27
CA MET A 184 -13.52 -11.00 6.09
C MET A 184 -14.93 -10.66 5.58
N LEU A 185 -15.89 -10.45 6.48
CA LEU A 185 -17.24 -10.02 6.11
C LEU A 185 -17.24 -8.61 5.52
N GLU A 186 -16.48 -7.67 6.10
CA GLU A 186 -16.36 -6.33 5.54
C GLU A 186 -15.69 -6.35 4.15
N MET A 187 -14.61 -7.11 3.99
CA MET A 187 -14.00 -7.32 2.67
C MET A 187 -14.97 -7.97 1.68
N PHE A 188 -15.88 -8.83 2.13
CA PHE A 188 -16.89 -9.46 1.28
C PHE A 188 -17.94 -8.44 0.82
N ASP A 189 -18.42 -7.60 1.72
CA ASP A 189 -19.37 -6.52 1.42
C ASP A 189 -18.77 -5.49 0.45
N LEU A 190 -17.46 -5.23 0.57
CA LEU A 190 -16.67 -4.42 -0.35
C LEU A 190 -16.35 -5.13 -1.69
N GLY A 191 -16.76 -6.39 -1.85
CA GLY A 191 -16.47 -7.21 -3.02
C GLY A 191 -14.98 -7.50 -3.22
N LEU A 192 -14.16 -7.43 -2.16
CA LEU A 192 -12.72 -7.70 -2.19
C LEU A 192 -12.40 -9.19 -2.08
N VAL A 193 -13.26 -9.96 -1.42
CA VAL A 193 -13.17 -11.42 -1.30
C VAL A 193 -14.47 -12.07 -1.80
N ALA A 194 -14.37 -13.31 -2.27
CA ALA A 194 -15.52 -14.13 -2.60
C ALA A 194 -15.75 -15.13 -1.47
N LEU A 195 -16.92 -15.08 -0.83
CA LEU A 195 -17.34 -16.03 0.19
C LEU A 195 -18.64 -16.71 -0.26
N THR A 196 -18.78 -17.99 0.07
CA THR A 196 -20.02 -18.74 -0.08
C THR A 196 -21.04 -18.33 0.99
N PRO A 197 -22.35 -18.50 0.76
CA PRO A 197 -23.38 -18.23 1.77
C PRO A 197 -23.16 -18.98 3.10
N ALA A 198 -22.58 -20.18 3.03
CA ALA A 198 -22.23 -20.97 4.21
C ALA A 198 -21.08 -20.33 5.00
N GLU A 199 -20.01 -19.89 4.33
CA GLU A 199 -18.88 -19.20 4.97
C GLU A 199 -19.32 -17.89 5.62
N VAL A 200 -20.14 -17.09 4.92
CA VAL A 200 -20.73 -15.87 5.47
C VAL A 200 -21.52 -16.16 6.75
N SER A 201 -22.37 -17.19 6.72
CA SER A 201 -23.19 -17.58 7.87
C SER A 201 -22.33 -18.01 9.08
N VAL A 202 -21.26 -18.78 8.84
CA VAL A 202 -20.31 -19.20 9.89
C VAL A 202 -19.58 -17.99 10.48
N MET A 203 -19.09 -17.08 9.64
CA MET A 203 -18.39 -15.88 10.09
C MET A 203 -19.32 -14.94 10.88
N GLN A 204 -20.57 -14.77 10.45
CA GLN A 204 -21.57 -13.98 11.18
C GLN A 204 -21.86 -14.58 12.56
N ALA A 205 -21.98 -15.90 12.66
CA ALA A 205 -22.14 -16.60 13.93
C ALA A 205 -20.91 -16.42 14.85
N ASP A 206 -19.69 -16.53 14.31
CA ASP A 206 -18.45 -16.27 15.07
C ASP A 206 -18.42 -14.84 15.62
N VAL A 207 -18.73 -13.83 14.79
CA VAL A 207 -18.80 -12.42 15.22
C VAL A 207 -19.85 -12.23 16.31
N ALA A 208 -21.05 -12.77 16.14
CA ALA A 208 -22.13 -12.68 17.13
C ALA A 208 -21.78 -13.38 18.46
N SER A 209 -21.01 -14.47 18.43
CA SER A 209 -20.55 -15.16 19.64
C SER A 209 -19.54 -14.36 20.45
N LYS A 210 -18.68 -13.57 19.76
CA LYS A 210 -17.64 -12.74 20.38
C LYS A 210 -18.22 -11.46 20.98
N THR A 211 -19.26 -10.89 20.38
CA THR A 211 -19.95 -9.71 20.93
C THR A 211 -20.85 -10.06 22.12
N LYS A 212 -21.33 -11.30 22.21
CA LYS A 212 -22.18 -11.80 23.32
C LYS A 212 -21.42 -12.26 24.56
N LYS A 213 -20.09 -12.39 24.54
CA LYS A 213 -19.33 -12.66 25.78
C LYS A 213 -19.41 -11.41 26.68
N PRO A 214 -20.11 -11.46 27.83
CA PRO A 214 -20.14 -10.33 28.73
C PRO A 214 -18.75 -10.11 29.32
N LYS A 215 -18.45 -8.87 29.66
CA LYS A 215 -17.26 -8.39 30.37
C LYS A 215 -17.21 -8.91 31.82
N VAL A 216 -17.54 -10.18 32.06
CA VAL A 216 -17.49 -10.82 33.37
C VAL A 216 -16.06 -11.31 33.55
N LEU A 217 -15.19 -10.46 34.11
CA LEU A 217 -13.95 -10.78 34.83
C LEU A 217 -13.16 -9.47 35.12
N ALA A 218 -13.83 -8.44 35.66
CA ALA A 218 -13.15 -7.22 36.14
C ALA A 218 -13.64 -6.71 37.51
N GLU A 219 -14.49 -7.47 38.23
CA GLU A 219 -14.98 -7.08 39.57
C GLU A 219 -14.70 -8.11 40.67
N ALA A 220 -13.72 -9.00 40.48
CA ALA A 220 -13.35 -10.00 41.49
C ALA A 220 -11.95 -9.78 42.13
N ALA A 221 -11.41 -8.56 42.08
CA ALA A 221 -10.09 -8.24 42.65
C ALA A 221 -10.07 -6.96 43.50
N LEU A 222 -11.18 -6.64 44.15
CA LEU A 222 -11.25 -5.62 45.21
C LEU A 222 -12.17 -6.12 46.33
N HIS A 223 -11.73 -7.16 47.05
CA HIS A 223 -12.11 -7.46 48.43
C HIS A 223 -10.95 -8.15 49.13
#